data_AF-A0A7V2SJE6-F1
#
_entry.id   AF-A0A7V2SJE6-F1
#
_cell.length_a   1.000
_cell.length_b   1.000
_cell.length_c   1.000
_cell.angle_alpha   90.00
_cell.angle_beta   90.00
_cell.angle_gamma   90.00
#
_symmetry.space_group_name_H-M   'P 1'
#
loop_
_entity.id
_entity.type
_entity.pdbx_description
1 polymer ?
#
loop_
_entity_poly.entity_id
_entity_poly.type
_entity_poly.pdbx_seq_one_letter_code
_entity_poly.pdbx_strand_id
1 'polypeptide(L)'
;DRDYTVRFVDLPGFGYAKVSKSLKEVWQKNLVEFIRHRTAIRLFIHLRDARHPHAKIDDEVERYIKEFLRPDQRYLTVFTKADKLNQKERGALLRDFPGAILISNLKKNGQERIQQAIFESIFGERFQ
;
A
#
# COMPACT_ATOMS: atom_id res chain seq x y z
N ASP A 1 -24.59 16.00 9.99
CA ASP A 1 -23.67 14.93 9.53
C ASP A 1 -22.69 15.49 8.52
N ARG A 2 -21.40 15.15 8.63
CA ARG A 2 -20.38 15.57 7.65
C ARG A 2 -20.25 14.49 6.59
N ASP A 3 -20.28 14.87 5.32
CA ASP A 3 -20.00 13.96 4.21
C ASP A 3 -18.50 13.91 3.90
N TYR A 4 -17.94 12.70 3.87
CA TYR A 4 -16.55 12.46 3.53
C TYR A 4 -16.46 11.88 2.11
N THR A 5 -15.71 12.54 1.23
CA THR A 5 -15.49 12.06 -0.14
C THR A 5 -14.03 11.69 -0.37
N VAL A 6 -13.80 10.48 -0.87
CA VAL A 6 -12.47 9.99 -1.28
C VAL A 6 -12.55 9.38 -2.67
N ARG A 7 -11.42 9.38 -3.39
CA ARG A 7 -11.28 8.64 -4.65
C ARG A 7 -10.14 7.65 -4.52
N PHE A 8 -10.45 6.37 -4.69
CA PHE A 8 -9.44 5.34 -4.85
C PHE A 8 -8.97 5.31 -6.30
N VAL A 9 -7.66 5.22 -6.48
CA VAL A 9 -7.03 5.07 -7.79
C VAL A 9 -6.26 3.78 -7.75
N ASP A 10 -6.66 2.80 -8.57
CA ASP A 10 -5.92 1.57 -8.72
C ASP A 10 -4.76 1.79 -9.70
N LEU A 11 -3.55 1.51 -9.25
CA LEU A 11 -2.35 1.69 -10.07
C LEU A 11 -2.03 0.36 -10.75
N PRO A 12 -1.60 0.38 -12.02
CA PRO A 12 -1.18 -0.84 -12.70
C PRO A 12 -0.02 -1.47 -11.91
N GLY A 13 -0.12 -2.77 -11.62
CA GLY A 13 0.79 -3.43 -10.69
C GLY A 13 2.26 -3.28 -11.10
N PHE A 14 3.10 -2.73 -10.22
CA PHE A 14 4.53 -2.48 -10.48
C PHE A 14 5.33 -3.75 -10.87
N GLY A 15 4.79 -4.93 -10.55
CA GLY A 15 5.36 -6.25 -10.84
C GLY A 15 4.92 -6.87 -12.18
N TYR A 16 4.87 -6.13 -13.28
CA TYR A 16 4.59 -6.75 -14.59
C TYR A 16 5.67 -7.78 -14.96
N ALA A 17 5.38 -9.05 -14.67
CA ALA A 17 6.22 -10.20 -14.96
C ALA A 17 6.26 -10.58 -16.46
N LYS A 18 5.64 -9.80 -17.35
CA LYS A 18 5.47 -10.16 -18.77
C LYS A 18 5.50 -9.02 -19.80
N VAL A 19 5.80 -7.78 -19.40
CA VAL A 19 5.94 -6.68 -20.39
C VAL A 19 7.41 -6.51 -20.79
N SER A 20 7.67 -6.12 -22.04
CA SER A 20 9.02 -5.82 -22.50
C SER A 20 9.66 -4.73 -21.64
N LYS A 21 10.99 -4.77 -21.47
CA LYS A 21 11.73 -3.78 -20.66
C LYS A 21 11.41 -2.34 -21.09
N SER A 22 11.35 -2.08 -22.39
CA SER A 22 11.02 -0.77 -22.95
C SER A 22 9.61 -0.29 -22.60
N LEU A 23 8.61 -1.18 -22.65
CA LEU A 23 7.24 -0.83 -22.27
C LEU A 23 7.16 -0.61 -20.75
N LYS A 24 7.89 -1.40 -19.95
CA LYS A 24 7.99 -1.19 -18.50
C LYS A 24 8.57 0.19 -18.17
N GLU A 25 9.64 0.60 -18.84
CA GLU A 25 10.31 1.89 -18.62
C GLU A 25 9.41 3.08 -18.97
N VAL A 26 8.71 3.04 -20.11
CA VAL A 26 7.78 4.11 -20.51
C VAL A 26 6.59 4.21 -19.55
N TRP A 27 6.01 3.07 -19.18
CA TRP A 27 4.91 3.02 -18.21
C TRP A 27 5.35 3.50 -16.83
N GLN A 28 6.53 3.07 -16.37
CA GLN A 28 7.10 3.57 -15.13
C GLN A 28 7.29 5.07 -15.22
N LYS A 29 7.92 5.61 -16.27
CA LYS A 29 8.11 7.07 -16.40
C LYS A 29 6.79 7.85 -16.35
N ASN A 30 5.78 7.44 -17.09
CA ASN A 30 4.49 8.13 -17.12
C ASN A 30 3.73 8.03 -15.79
N LEU A 31 3.73 6.84 -15.18
CA LEU A 31 3.12 6.60 -13.87
C LEU A 31 3.82 7.41 -12.78
N VAL A 32 5.14 7.49 -12.85
CA VAL A 32 5.98 8.26 -11.94
C VAL A 32 5.65 9.74 -12.01
N GLU A 33 5.67 10.30 -13.21
CA GLU A 33 5.32 11.70 -13.44
C GLU A 33 3.90 12.00 -12.94
N PHE A 34 2.94 11.10 -13.26
CA PHE A 34 1.57 11.21 -12.78
C PHE A 34 1.50 11.26 -11.24
N ILE A 35 2.13 10.30 -10.55
CA ILE A 35 2.07 10.21 -9.09
C ILE A 35 2.78 11.39 -8.43
N ARG A 36 3.98 11.74 -8.93
CA ARG A 36 4.84 12.77 -8.35
C ARG A 36 4.18 14.15 -8.37
N HIS A 37 3.51 14.50 -9.48
CA HIS A 37 2.91 15.82 -9.67
C HIS A 37 1.48 15.93 -9.16
N ARG A 38 0.81 14.82 -8.81
CA ARG A 38 -0.55 14.84 -8.29
C ARG A 38 -0.57 15.29 -6.83
N THR A 39 -0.94 16.54 -6.60
CA THR A 39 -1.11 17.11 -5.24
C THR A 39 -2.25 16.45 -4.46
N ALA A 40 -3.29 15.98 -5.14
CA ALA A 40 -4.46 15.35 -4.52
C ALA A 40 -4.19 13.98 -3.85
N ILE A 41 -3.05 13.32 -4.12
CA ILE A 41 -2.72 12.05 -3.48
C ILE A 41 -2.32 12.32 -2.03
N ARG A 42 -3.04 11.72 -1.07
CA ARG A 42 -2.78 11.82 0.37
C ARG A 42 -2.22 10.53 0.97
N LEU A 43 -2.58 9.38 0.41
CA LEU A 43 -2.23 8.07 0.96
C LEU A 43 -1.85 7.11 -0.15
N PHE A 44 -0.69 6.48 0.00
CA PHE A 44 -0.28 5.32 -0.77
C PHE A 44 -0.56 4.06 0.05
N ILE A 45 -1.33 3.13 -0.52
CA ILE A 45 -1.61 1.84 0.10
C ILE A 45 -0.85 0.78 -0.70
N HIS A 46 0.20 0.21 -0.12
CA HIS A 46 0.98 -0.83 -0.77
C HIS A 46 0.53 -2.21 -0.30
N LEU A 47 -0.18 -2.91 -1.18
CA LEU A 47 -0.65 -4.28 -0.97
C LEU A 47 0.48 -5.28 -1.26
N ARG A 48 1.02 -5.92 -0.21
CA ARG A 48 2.08 -6.94 -0.30
C ARG A 48 1.53 -8.33 -0.01
N ASP A 49 2.16 -9.39 -0.52
CA ASP A 49 1.76 -10.76 -0.20
C ASP A 49 2.45 -11.22 1.10
N ALA A 50 1.66 -11.54 2.13
CA ALA A 50 2.21 -11.92 3.45
C ALA A 50 3.11 -13.17 3.40
N ARG A 51 2.98 -14.02 2.37
CA ARG A 51 3.80 -15.23 2.20
C ARG A 51 5.22 -14.93 1.73
N HIS A 52 5.43 -13.76 1.12
CA HIS A 52 6.72 -13.34 0.58
C HIS A 52 7.02 -11.91 1.04
N PRO A 53 7.18 -11.68 2.36
CA PRO A 53 7.21 -10.34 2.90
C PRO A 53 8.43 -9.53 2.47
N HIS A 54 9.52 -10.18 2.04
CA HIS A 54 10.75 -9.55 1.53
C HIS A 54 10.90 -9.73 0.01
N ALA A 55 9.79 -9.69 -0.73
CA ALA A 55 9.87 -9.70 -2.19
C ALA A 55 10.63 -8.44 -2.66
N LYS A 56 11.75 -8.64 -3.37
CA LYS A 56 12.63 -7.53 -3.83
C LYS A 56 11.87 -6.41 -4.54
N ILE A 57 10.89 -6.78 -5.36
CA ILE A 57 10.05 -5.81 -6.08
C ILE A 57 9.26 -4.90 -5.14
N ASP A 58 8.76 -5.43 -4.01
CA ASP A 58 8.02 -4.63 -3.04
C ASP A 58 8.95 -3.66 -2.30
N ASP A 59 10.15 -4.11 -1.97
CA ASP A 59 11.18 -3.28 -1.32
C ASP A 59 11.68 -2.17 -2.26
N GLU A 60 11.79 -2.45 -3.56
CA GLU A 60 12.09 -1.44 -4.59
C GLU A 60 10.97 -0.41 -4.72
N VAL A 61 9.71 -0.84 -4.77
CA VAL A 61 8.54 0.05 -4.82
C VAL A 61 8.44 0.92 -3.57
N GLU A 62 8.66 0.34 -2.40
CA GLU A 62 8.65 1.08 -1.14
C GLU A 62 9.71 2.18 -1.11
N ARG A 63 10.95 1.82 -1.45
CA ARG A 63 12.07 2.77 -1.54
C ARG A 63 11.75 3.88 -2.52
N TYR A 64 11.28 3.50 -3.70
CA TYR A 64 10.94 4.42 -4.76
C TYR A 64 9.88 5.44 -4.33
N ILE A 65 8.76 4.99 -3.74
CA ILE A 65 7.71 5.89 -3.26
C ILE A 65 8.23 6.81 -2.16
N LYS A 66 9.03 6.28 -1.23
CA LYS A 66 9.63 7.07 -0.15
C LYS A 66 10.57 8.18 -0.63
N GLU A 67 11.22 8.03 -1.79
CA GLU A 67 12.12 9.06 -2.35
C GLU A 67 11.41 10.36 -2.74
N PHE A 68 10.13 10.31 -3.08
CA PHE A 68 9.35 11.50 -3.46
C PHE A 68 8.10 11.73 -2.59
N LEU A 69 7.97 10.98 -1.49
CA LEU A 69 6.86 11.11 -0.56
C LEU A 69 6.89 12.49 0.09
N ARG A 70 5.83 13.27 -0.10
CA ARG A 70 5.73 14.62 0.47
C ARG A 70 5.33 14.55 1.96
N PRO A 71 5.62 15.59 2.77
CA PRO A 71 5.25 15.61 4.18
C PRO A 71 3.75 15.49 4.46
N ASP A 72 2.91 15.90 3.51
CA ASP A 72 1.45 15.84 3.57
C ASP A 72 0.88 14.49 3.08
N GLN A 73 1.75 13.52 2.80
CA GLN A 73 1.40 12.20 2.30
C GLN A 73 1.84 11.11 3.27
N ARG A 74 1.09 10.01 3.26
CA ARG A 74 1.43 8.82 4.03
C ARG A 74 1.59 7.60 3.12
N TYR A 75 2.45 6.70 3.55
CA TYR A 75 2.64 5.39 2.94
C TYR A 75 2.23 4.31 3.95
N LEU A 76 1.33 3.42 3.54
CA LEU A 76 0.75 2.37 4.37
C LEU A 76 1.02 1.00 3.76
N THR A 77 1.81 0.19 4.46
CA THR A 77 2.05 -1.21 4.11
C THR A 77 0.91 -2.08 4.58
N VAL A 78 0.31 -2.83 3.65
CA VAL A 78 -0.79 -3.75 3.93
C VAL A 78 -0.43 -5.14 3.41
N PHE A 79 -0.27 -6.09 4.32
CA PHE A 79 -0.03 -7.49 3.97
C PHE A 79 -1.35 -8.23 3.75
N THR A 80 -1.56 -8.66 2.51
CA THR A 80 -2.68 -9.50 2.07
C THR A 80 -2.40 -10.98 2.34
N LYS A 81 -3.44 -11.82 2.26
CA LYS A 81 -3.34 -13.29 2.47
C LYS A 81 -2.81 -13.66 3.87
N ALA A 82 -3.12 -12.85 4.87
CA ALA A 82 -2.71 -13.11 6.26
C ALA A 82 -3.25 -14.42 6.83
N ASP A 83 -4.28 -15.02 6.22
CA ASP A 83 -4.78 -16.37 6.55
C ASP A 83 -3.78 -17.49 6.24
N LYS A 84 -2.75 -17.20 5.45
CA LYS A 84 -1.69 -18.15 5.10
C LYS A 84 -0.54 -18.17 6.09
N LEU A 85 -0.55 -17.27 7.07
CA LEU A 85 0.48 -17.20 8.11
C LEU A 85 0.00 -17.83 9.42
N ASN A 86 0.88 -18.61 10.05
CA ASN A 86 0.72 -19.05 11.42
C ASN A 86 1.07 -17.94 12.43
N GLN A 87 0.81 -18.16 13.71
CA GLN A 87 1.00 -17.13 14.74
C GLN A 87 2.47 -16.65 14.87
N LYS A 88 3.44 -17.57 14.71
CA LYS A 88 4.87 -17.23 14.76
C LYS A 88 5.29 -16.36 13.58
N GLU A 89 4.83 -16.70 12.38
CA GLU A 89 5.08 -15.94 11.15
C GLU A 89 4.45 -14.55 11.22
N ARG A 90 3.21 -14.43 11.70
CA ARG A 90 2.55 -13.13 11.92
C ARG A 90 3.32 -12.27 12.91
N GLY A 91 3.81 -12.87 13.99
CA GLY A 91 4.64 -12.19 14.97
C GLY A 91 5.97 -11.70 14.39
N ALA A 92 6.63 -12.51 13.55
CA ALA A 92 7.85 -12.10 12.85
C ALA A 92 7.57 -10.95 11.87
N LEU A 93 6.55 -11.10 11.04
CA LEU A 93 6.14 -10.08 10.07
C LEU A 93 5.88 -8.71 10.73
N LEU A 94 5.18 -8.68 11.87
CA LEU A 94 4.89 -7.43 12.56
C LEU A 94 6.10 -6.81 13.28
N ARG A 95 7.12 -7.61 13.61
CA ARG A 95 8.40 -7.09 14.11
C ARG A 95 9.22 -6.46 12.99
N ASP A 96 9.25 -7.12 11.83
CA ASP A 96 10.03 -6.68 10.67
C ASP A 96 9.37 -5.47 9.98
N PHE A 97 8.05 -5.37 10.04
CA PHE A 97 7.25 -4.29 9.47
C PHE A 97 6.34 -3.64 10.51
N PRO A 98 6.90 -2.86 11.46
CA PRO A 98 6.12 -2.16 12.47
C PRO A 98 5.06 -1.25 11.82
N GLY A 99 3.83 -1.33 12.32
CA GLY A 99 2.71 -0.53 11.81
C GLY A 99 2.06 -1.05 10.52
N ALA A 100 2.54 -2.17 9.95
CA ALA A 100 1.85 -2.81 8.84
C ALA A 100 0.50 -3.38 9.27
N ILE A 101 -0.47 -3.36 8.35
CA ILE A 101 -1.80 -3.94 8.57
C ILE A 101 -1.88 -5.28 7.87
N LEU A 102 -2.35 -6.31 8.57
CA LEU A 102 -2.59 -7.63 8.00
C LEU A 102 -4.07 -7.75 7.63
N ILE A 103 -4.35 -8.15 6.40
CA ILE A 103 -5.71 -8.42 5.92
C ILE A 103 -5.82 -9.81 5.29
N SER A 104 -7.00 -10.40 5.39
CA SER A 104 -7.38 -11.59 4.64
C SER A 104 -8.73 -11.37 3.99
N ASN A 105 -8.76 -11.38 2.66
CA ASN A 105 -10.02 -11.32 1.92
C ASN A 105 -10.86 -12.59 2.13
N LEU A 106 -10.19 -13.76 2.21
CA LEU A 106 -10.84 -15.05 2.42
C LEU A 106 -11.53 -15.14 3.79
N LYS A 107 -10.88 -14.62 4.84
CA LYS A 107 -11.42 -14.62 6.21
C LYS A 107 -12.15 -13.33 6.58
N LYS A 108 -12.28 -12.36 5.65
CA LYS A 108 -12.84 -11.03 5.87
C LYS A 108 -12.32 -10.35 7.16
N ASN A 109 -11.02 -10.47 7.40
CA ASN A 109 -10.37 -9.95 8.60
C ASN A 109 -9.45 -8.77 8.25
N GLY A 110 -9.41 -7.76 9.11
CA GLY A 110 -8.53 -6.60 9.02
C GLY A 110 -9.08 -5.43 8.22
N GLN A 111 -10.31 -5.56 7.68
CA GLN A 111 -10.97 -4.54 6.86
C GLN A 111 -11.28 -3.26 7.65
N GLU A 112 -11.78 -3.40 8.88
CA GLU A 112 -12.04 -2.24 9.76
C GLU A 112 -10.75 -1.48 10.08
N ARG A 113 -9.65 -2.20 10.35
CA ARG A 113 -8.35 -1.58 10.66
C ARG A 113 -7.79 -0.78 9.48
N ILE A 114 -7.88 -1.32 8.26
CA ILE A 114 -7.44 -0.59 7.08
C ILE A 114 -8.37 0.59 6.78
N GLN A 115 -9.68 0.44 6.94
CA GLN A 115 -10.65 1.54 6.77
C GLN A 115 -10.36 2.68 7.74
N GLN A 116 -10.17 2.35 9.02
CA GLN A 116 -9.81 3.32 10.06
C GLN A 116 -8.48 4.01 9.72
N ALA A 117 -7.45 3.24 9.34
CA ALA A 117 -6.16 3.82 8.98
C ALA A 117 -6.24 4.74 7.75
N ILE A 118 -7.05 4.38 6.74
CA ILE A 118 -7.30 5.23 5.57
C ILE A 118 -7.98 6.52 6.00
N PHE A 119 -9.04 6.42 6.79
CA PHE A 119 -9.83 7.56 7.23
C PHE A 119 -9.00 8.53 8.08
N GLU A 120 -8.30 8.03 9.10
CA GLU A 120 -7.40 8.82 9.94
C GLU A 120 -6.29 9.48 9.12
N SER A 121 -5.75 8.79 8.11
CA SER A 121 -4.68 9.33 7.27
C SER A 121 -5.15 10.44 6.32
N ILE A 122 -6.41 10.40 5.87
CA ILE A 122 -6.94 11.36 4.90
C ILE A 122 -7.59 12.56 5.61
N PHE A 123 -8.31 12.31 6.72
CA PHE A 123 -9.15 13.31 7.37
C PHE A 123 -8.62 13.78 8.73
N GLY A 124 -7.64 13.08 9.32
CA GLY A 124 -7.08 13.45 10.63
C GLY A 124 -8.03 13.21 11.82
N GLU A 125 -9.13 12.48 11.60
CA GLU A 125 -10.16 12.17 12.59
C GLU A 125 -10.28 10.65 12.77
N ARG A 126 -10.74 10.19 13.94
CA ARG A 126 -11.04 8.76 14.14
C ARG A 126 -12.32 8.38 13.39
N PHE A 127 -12.31 7.21 12.77
CA PHE A 127 -13.50 6.61 12.17
C PHE A 127 -14.51 6.28 13.29
N GLN A 128 -15.72 6.85 13.24
CA GLN A 128 -16.80 6.64 14.20
C GLN A 128 -17.61 5.38 13.86
#